data_AF-A0A0B3W6F2-F1
#
_entry.id   AF-A0A0B3W6F2-F1
#
_cell.length_a   1.000
_cell.length_b   1.000
_cell.length_c   1.000
_cell.angle_alpha   90.00
_cell.angle_beta   90.00
_cell.angle_gamma   90.00
#
_symmetry.space_group_name_H-M   'P 1'
#
loop_
_entity.id
_entity.type
_entity.pdbx_description
1 polymer ?
#
loop_
_entity_poly.entity_id
_entity_poly.type
_entity_poly.pdbx_seq_one_letter_code
_entity_poly.pdbx_strand_id
1 'polypeptide(L)'
;MLFENKQLIIKYIENNQKDKLYDFSVDIKDFDTPNIKLKFDYEKQEIVSTWIDVEEDDNEPKNHVAYKLIDLCKHDLCIKLKFMIEHN
;
A
#
# COMPACT_ATOMS: atom_id res chain seq x y z
N MET A 1 5.34 -2.76 11.85
CA MET A 1 5.83 -3.90 11.02
C MET A 1 6.38 -3.38 9.69
N LEU A 2 7.50 -3.94 9.21
CA LEU A 2 8.16 -3.56 7.94
C LEU A 2 8.42 -4.82 7.11
N PHE A 3 8.02 -4.79 5.83
CA PHE A 3 8.43 -5.75 4.82
C PHE A 3 9.20 -5.02 3.73
N GLU A 4 10.32 -5.59 3.28
CA GLU A 4 11.14 -5.00 2.25
C GLU A 4 11.69 -6.09 1.32
N ASN A 5 11.56 -5.88 0.02
CA ASN A 5 12.21 -6.72 -0.99
C ASN A 5 12.94 -5.84 -2.03
N LYS A 6 13.35 -6.43 -3.15
CA LYS A 6 14.07 -5.69 -4.21
C LYS A 6 13.23 -4.58 -4.86
N GLN A 7 11.90 -4.68 -4.84
CA GLN A 7 10.99 -3.81 -5.59
C GLN A 7 10.14 -2.91 -4.69
N LEU A 8 9.83 -3.34 -3.46
CA LEU A 8 8.82 -2.71 -2.61
C LEU A 8 9.32 -2.57 -1.18
N ILE A 9 8.87 -1.50 -0.52
CA ILE A 9 8.90 -1.35 0.94
C ILE A 9 7.45 -1.20 1.40
N ILE A 10 7.00 -2.08 2.29
CA ILE A 10 5.64 -2.08 2.85
C ILE A 10 5.72 -1.84 4.34
N LYS A 11 5.06 -0.78 4.81
CA LYS A 11 5.02 -0.38 6.22
C LYS A 11 3.60 -0.48 6.74
N TYR A 12 3.40 -1.20 7.84
CA TYR A 12 2.13 -1.16 8.57
C TYR A 12 1.95 0.21 9.24
N ILE A 13 0.77 0.81 9.10
CA ILE A 13 0.40 2.06 9.75
C ILE A 13 -0.47 1.69 10.95
N GLU A 14 0.01 1.99 12.17
CA GLU A 14 -0.76 1.74 13.38
C GLU A 14 -2.05 2.59 13.37
N ASN A 15 -3.16 1.90 13.50
CA ASN A 15 -4.48 2.48 13.50
C ASN A 15 -5.39 1.70 14.46
N ASN A 16 -6.42 2.36 15.00
CA ASN A 16 -7.43 1.67 15.81
C ASN A 16 -8.12 0.63 14.92
N GLN A 17 -7.75 -0.64 15.08
CA GLN A 17 -8.26 -1.77 14.31
C GLN A 17 -9.75 -1.96 14.57
N LYS A 18 -10.58 -1.16 13.90
CA LYS A 18 -12.01 -1.40 13.76
C LYS A 18 -12.22 -2.25 12.53
N ASP A 19 -13.02 -3.29 12.68
CA ASP A 19 -13.55 -4.08 11.56
C ASP A 19 -12.50 -4.82 10.71
N LYS A 20 -11.36 -5.23 11.31
CA LYS A 20 -10.27 -5.95 10.62
C LYS A 20 -9.77 -5.24 9.35
N LEU A 21 -9.82 -3.91 9.37
CA LEU A 21 -9.23 -3.04 8.36
C LEU A 21 -7.83 -2.61 8.81
N TYR A 22 -6.86 -2.78 7.91
CA TYR A 22 -5.46 -2.52 8.17
C TYR A 22 -4.93 -1.50 7.18
N ASP A 23 -4.24 -0.46 7.67
CA ASP A 23 -3.65 0.55 6.81
C ASP A 23 -2.16 0.25 6.60
N PHE A 24 -1.70 0.45 5.36
CA PHE A 24 -0.32 0.27 4.97
C PHE A 24 0.16 1.43 4.10
N SER A 25 1.47 1.64 4.11
CA SER A 25 2.18 2.50 3.16
C SER A 25 3.11 1.64 2.31
N VAL A 26 3.07 1.87 1.01
CA VAL A 26 3.88 1.17 0.01
C VAL A 26 4.75 2.18 -0.71
N ASP A 27 6.05 1.90 -0.71
CA ASP A 27 7.07 2.57 -1.51
C ASP A 27 7.49 1.63 -2.64
N ILE A 28 7.61 2.16 -3.85
CA ILE A 28 8.02 1.41 -5.04
C ILE A 28 9.44 1.84 -5.39
N LYS A 29 10.40 0.93 -5.18
CA LYS A 29 11.82 1.17 -5.45
C LYS A 29 12.04 1.39 -6.94
N ASP A 30 13.10 2.15 -7.25
CA ASP A 30 13.55 2.48 -8.60
C ASP A 30 12.58 3.36 -9.43
N PHE A 31 11.45 3.77 -8.84
CA PHE A 31 10.53 4.76 -9.42
C PHE A 31 10.49 6.02 -8.56
N ASP A 32 10.61 7.19 -9.19
CA ASP A 32 10.40 8.49 -8.54
C ASP A 32 8.89 8.76 -8.44
N THR A 33 8.22 7.97 -7.59
CA THR A 33 6.79 8.04 -7.29
C THR A 33 6.55 8.31 -5.81
N PRO A 34 5.45 9.00 -5.45
CA PRO A 34 5.10 9.16 -4.05
C PRO A 34 4.74 7.83 -3.38
N ASN A 35 4.84 7.80 -2.06
CA ASN A 35 4.35 6.67 -1.26
C ASN A 35 2.84 6.55 -1.37
N ILE A 36 2.36 5.33 -1.61
CA ILE A 36 0.94 5.06 -1.73
C ILE A 36 0.46 4.45 -0.43
N LYS A 37 -0.54 5.07 0.17
CA LYS A 37 -1.26 4.51 1.30
C LYS A 37 -2.42 3.67 0.81
N LEU A 38 -2.73 2.63 1.54
CA LEU A 38 -3.83 1.75 1.21
C LEU A 38 -4.47 1.16 2.45
N LYS A 39 -5.73 0.76 2.27
CA LYS A 39 -6.52 0.05 3.27
C LYS A 39 -6.82 -1.34 2.78
N PHE A 40 -6.53 -2.31 3.62
CA PHE A 40 -6.72 -3.73 3.34
C PHE A 40 -7.79 -4.30 4.25
N ASP A 41 -8.78 -4.96 3.64
CA ASP A 41 -9.80 -5.74 4.33
C ASP A 41 -9.30 -7.18 4.47
N TYR A 42 -8.97 -7.57 5.70
CA TYR A 42 -8.44 -8.90 5.96
C TYR A 42 -9.48 -10.02 5.74
N GLU A 43 -10.76 -9.76 5.96
CA GLU A 43 -11.81 -10.77 5.77
C GLU A 43 -12.04 -11.06 4.30
N LYS A 44 -12.11 -10.00 3.49
CA LYS A 44 -12.31 -10.11 2.03
C LYS A 44 -11.02 -10.35 1.25
N GLN A 45 -9.86 -10.19 1.90
CA GLN A 45 -8.52 -10.30 1.31
C GLN A 45 -8.33 -9.36 0.12
N GLU A 46 -8.85 -8.13 0.24
CA GLU A 46 -8.81 -7.14 -0.83
C GLU A 46 -8.35 -5.76 -0.34
N ILE A 47 -7.76 -5.00 -1.25
CA ILE A 47 -7.48 -3.58 -1.04
C ILE A 47 -8.72 -2.79 -1.41
N VAL A 48 -9.32 -2.14 -0.41
CA VAL A 48 -10.60 -1.42 -0.51
C VAL A 48 -10.43 0.07 -0.81
N SER A 49 -9.27 0.64 -0.49
CA SER A 49 -8.94 2.02 -0.86
C SER A 49 -7.45 2.24 -0.98
N THR A 50 -7.06 3.17 -1.86
CA THR A 50 -5.68 3.64 -2.06
C THR A 50 -5.68 5.15 -2.15
N TRP A 51 -4.70 5.81 -1.56
CA TRP A 51 -4.57 7.27 -1.58
C TRP A 51 -3.11 7.69 -1.43
N ILE A 52 -2.81 8.94 -1.78
CA ILE A 52 -1.49 9.53 -1.62
C ILE A 52 -1.66 10.81 -0.79
N ASP A 53 -0.87 10.96 0.27
CA ASP A 53 -0.90 12.15 1.15
C ASP A 53 0.00 13.28 0.61
N VAL A 54 -0.20 13.67 -0.66
CA VAL A 54 0.36 14.93 -1.19
C VAL A 54 -0.78 15.89 -1.44
N GLU A 55 -0.55 17.19 -1.22
CA GLU A 55 -1.43 18.23 -1.74
C GLU A 55 -1.57 18.02 -3.26
N GLU A 56 -2.79 18.13 -3.79
CA GLU A 56 -3.21 17.63 -5.12
C GLU A 56 -2.38 18.12 -6.32
N ASP A 57 -1.42 19.04 -6.12
CA ASP A 57 -0.76 19.81 -7.17
C ASP A 57 0.76 19.53 -7.34
N ASP A 58 1.41 18.74 -6.46
CA ASP A 58 2.88 18.67 -6.49
C ASP A 58 3.47 17.85 -7.65
N ASN A 59 2.74 16.87 -8.23
CA ASN A 59 3.12 16.16 -9.47
C ASN A 59 2.05 15.16 -9.99
N GLU A 60 1.00 15.64 -10.67
CA GLU A 60 -0.08 14.79 -11.22
C GLU A 60 0.42 13.56 -12.04
N PRO A 61 1.45 13.67 -12.92
CA PRO A 61 1.96 12.52 -13.67
C PRO A 61 2.53 11.41 -12.78
N LYS A 62 3.27 11.76 -11.72
CA LYS A 62 3.85 10.77 -10.80
C LYS A 62 2.76 10.06 -10.01
N ASN A 63 1.74 10.78 -9.56
CA ASN A 63 0.60 10.21 -8.87
C ASN A 63 -0.10 9.16 -9.76
N HIS A 64 -0.31 9.48 -11.04
CA HIS A 64 -0.91 8.56 -12.00
C HIS A 64 -0.08 7.29 -12.21
N VAL A 65 1.25 7.43 -12.33
CA VAL A 65 2.16 6.28 -12.44
C VAL A 65 2.10 5.42 -11.18
N ALA A 66 2.12 6.05 -10.01
CA ALA A 66 2.05 5.39 -8.71
C ALA A 66 0.81 4.48 -8.61
N TYR A 67 -0.38 5.03 -8.89
CA TYR A 67 -1.63 4.26 -8.88
C TYR A 67 -1.62 3.09 -9.88
N LYS A 68 -1.14 3.32 -11.11
CA LYS A 68 -1.04 2.25 -12.11
C LYS A 68 -0.13 1.10 -11.67
N LEU A 69 1.00 1.41 -11.02
CA LEU A 69 1.91 0.38 -10.55
C LEU A 69 1.29 -0.44 -9.42
N ILE A 70 0.52 0.18 -8.52
CA ILE A 70 -0.24 -0.56 -7.48
C ILE A 70 -1.30 -1.44 -8.10
N ASP A 71 -2.06 -0.94 -9.08
CA ASP A 71 -3.06 -1.75 -9.77
C ASP A 71 -2.42 -2.98 -10.44
N LEU A 72 -1.25 -2.81 -11.06
CA LEU A 72 -0.52 -3.91 -11.69
C LEU A 72 -0.02 -4.95 -10.69
N CYS A 73 0.37 -4.55 -9.47
CA CYS A 73 0.88 -5.47 -8.44
C CYS A 73 -0.15 -5.82 -7.34
N LYS A 74 -1.41 -5.42 -7.49
CA LYS A 74 -2.46 -5.48 -6.45
C LYS A 74 -2.62 -6.86 -5.81
N HIS A 75 -2.75 -7.90 -6.63
CA HIS A 75 -2.90 -9.28 -6.16
C HIS A 75 -1.70 -9.73 -5.31
N ASP A 76 -0.51 -9.45 -5.83
CA ASP A 76 0.76 -9.77 -5.20
C ASP A 76 0.96 -9.03 -3.89
N LEU A 77 0.39 -7.82 -3.80
CA LEU A 77 0.36 -7.02 -2.60
C LEU A 77 -0.56 -7.63 -1.55
N CYS A 78 -1.80 -8.00 -1.90
CA CYS A 78 -2.75 -8.65 -0.98
C CYS A 78 -2.14 -9.88 -0.28
N ILE A 79 -1.41 -10.73 -1.02
CA ILE A 79 -0.74 -11.90 -0.45
C ILE A 79 0.29 -11.49 0.61
N LYS A 80 1.12 -10.49 0.30
CA LYS A 80 2.16 -9.99 1.22
C LYS A 80 1.54 -9.35 2.46
N LEU A 81 0.48 -8.56 2.29
CA LEU A 81 -0.23 -7.90 3.40
C LEU A 81 -0.88 -8.92 4.34
N LYS A 82 -1.53 -9.95 3.79
CA LYS A 82 -2.08 -11.04 4.58
C LYS A 82 -1.00 -11.76 5.38
N PHE A 83 0.09 -12.14 4.72
CA PHE A 83 1.22 -12.79 5.38
C PHE A 83 1.78 -11.93 6.52
N MET A 84 1.93 -10.62 6.27
CA MET A 84 2.35 -9.66 7.29
C MET A 84 1.42 -9.64 8.49
N ILE A 85 0.09 -9.61 8.28
CA ILE A 85 -0.88 -9.62 9.39
C ILE A 85 -0.83 -10.93 10.19
N GLU A 86 -0.71 -12.07 9.51
CA GLU A 86 -0.71 -13.40 10.14
C GLU A 86 0.55 -13.70 10.96
N HIS A 87 1.66 -13.01 10.67
CA HIS A 87 2.97 -13.25 11.28
C HIS A 87 3.50 -12.03 12.05
N ASN A 88 2.57 -11.18 12.51
CA ASN A 88 2.82 -9.98 13.30
C ASN A 88 2.69 -10.25 14.80
#